data_AF-A0AA43ZGE3-F1
#
_entry.id   AF-A0AA43ZGE3-F1
#
_cell.length_a   1.000
_cell.length_b   1.000
_cell.length_c   1.000
_cell.angle_alpha   90.00
_cell.angle_beta   90.00
_cell.angle_gamma   90.00
#
_symmetry.space_group_name_H-M   'P 1'
#
loop_
_entity.id
_entity.type
_entity.pdbx_description
1 polymer ?
#
loop_
_entity_poly.entity_id
_entity_poly.type
_entity_poly.pdbx_seq_one_letter_code
_entity_poly.pdbx_strand_id
1 'polypeptide(L)' 'MKANALFLTEAELAERIGVKTDLLKDALSALSKSGFPEPDPLFGGRRYWPACEAFLDRRYGLTPSSAPAAIGLDGQETWS' A
#
# COMPACT_ATOMS: atom_id res chain seq x y z
N MET A 1 -3.52 12.74 -22.19
CA MET A 1 -3.10 12.09 -20.93
C MET A 1 -4.19 12.31 -19.91
N LYS A 2 -4.86 11.25 -19.43
CA LYS A 2 -5.87 11.37 -18.35
C LYS A 2 -5.12 11.87 -17.11
N ALA A 3 -5.56 12.99 -16.52
CA ALA A 3 -5.01 13.46 -15.25
C ALA A 3 -5.05 12.29 -14.25
N ASN A 4 -3.93 12.01 -13.59
CA ASN A 4 -3.85 10.97 -12.56
C ASN A 4 -4.68 11.43 -11.36
N ALA A 5 -5.97 11.09 -11.34
CA ALA A 5 -6.84 11.38 -10.22
C ALA A 5 -6.23 10.80 -8.95
N LEU A 6 -6.06 11.65 -7.93
CA LEU A 6 -5.48 11.24 -6.64
C LEU A 6 -6.47 10.45 -5.79
N PHE A 7 -7.78 10.67 -6.00
CA PHE A 7 -8.85 9.99 -5.29
C PHE A 7 -9.60 9.09 -6.24
N LEU A 8 -9.46 7.78 -6.04
CA LEU A 8 -10.00 6.75 -6.93
C LEU A 8 -11.15 5.99 -6.26
N THR A 9 -12.16 5.66 -7.06
CA THR A 9 -13.15 4.65 -6.70
C THR A 9 -12.55 3.24 -6.78
N GLU A 10 -13.25 2.23 -6.28
CA GLU A 10 -12.80 0.83 -6.37
C GLU A 10 -12.62 0.35 -7.81
N ALA A 11 -13.52 0.76 -8.71
CA ALA A 11 -13.41 0.42 -10.11
C ALA A 11 -12.18 1.07 -10.74
N GLU A 12 -11.95 2.36 -10.51
CA GLU A 12 -10.78 3.07 -11.05
C GLU A 12 -9.47 2.55 -10.46
N LEU A 13 -9.47 2.19 -9.16
CA LEU A 13 -8.33 1.56 -8.51
C LEU A 13 -8.01 0.20 -9.15
N ALA A 14 -9.04 -0.61 -9.43
CA ALA A 14 -8.87 -1.90 -10.09
C ALA A 14 -8.33 -1.75 -11.51
N GLU A 15 -8.88 -0.83 -12.30
CA GLU A 15 -8.40 -0.52 -13.65
C GLU A 15 -6.94 -0.03 -13.63
N ARG A 16 -6.58 0.79 -12.65
CA ARG A 16 -5.21 1.33 -12.51
C ARG A 16 -4.19 0.26 -12.10
N ILE A 17 -4.57 -0.66 -11.22
CA ILE A 17 -3.73 -1.79 -10.82
C ILE A 17 -3.70 -2.87 -11.93
N GLY A 18 -4.67 -2.88 -12.84
CA GLY A 18 -4.80 -3.87 -13.91
C GLY A 18 -5.45 -5.18 -13.45
N VAL A 19 -6.30 -5.12 -12.43
CA VAL A 19 -7.03 -6.28 -11.88
C VAL A 19 -8.54 -6.12 -12.07
N LYS A 20 -9.28 -7.22 -11.99
CA LYS A 20 -10.75 -7.17 -11.95
C LYS A 20 -11.23 -6.54 -10.65
N THR A 21 -12.30 -5.74 -10.71
CA THR A 21 -12.92 -5.10 -9.55
C THR A 21 -13.34 -6.11 -8.47
N ASP A 22 -13.89 -7.27 -8.86
CA ASP A 22 -14.25 -8.32 -7.90
C ASP A 22 -13.05 -8.90 -7.16
N LEU A 23 -11.94 -9.12 -7.86
CA LEU A 23 -10.69 -9.59 -7.26
C LEU A 23 -10.12 -8.52 -6.31
N LEU A 24 -10.20 -7.25 -6.69
CA LEU A 24 -9.79 -6.16 -5.81
C LEU A 24 -10.65 -6.11 -4.55
N LYS A 25 -11.97 -6.29 -4.64
CA LYS A 25 -12.87 -6.29 -3.46
C LYS A 25 -12.55 -7.41 -2.48
N ASP A 26 -12.29 -8.61 -2.98
CA ASP A 26 -11.85 -9.73 -2.14
C ASP A 26 -10.51 -9.43 -1.47
N ALA A 27 -9.53 -8.95 -2.25
CA ALA A 27 -8.23 -8.56 -1.74
C ALA A 27 -8.32 -7.41 -0.72
N LEU A 28 -9.19 -6.41 -0.92
CA LEU A 28 -9.38 -5.28 -0.02
C LEU A 28 -9.78 -5.71 1.40
N SER A 29 -10.54 -6.79 1.54
CA SER A 29 -10.91 -7.33 2.86
C SER A 29 -9.69 -7.89 3.61
N ALA A 30 -8.76 -8.53 2.90
CA ALA A 30 -7.51 -9.01 3.47
C ALA A 30 -6.50 -7.86 3.69
N LEU A 31 -6.43 -6.93 2.74
CA LEU A 31 -5.53 -5.78 2.74
C LEU A 31 -5.89 -4.77 3.82
N SER A 32 -7.17 -4.56 4.11
CA SER A 32 -7.63 -3.70 5.21
C SER A 32 -7.06 -4.16 6.55
N LYS A 33 -7.02 -5.48 6.81
CA LYS A 33 -6.35 -6.05 8.01
C LYS A 33 -4.84 -5.81 8.05
N SER A 34 -4.23 -5.61 6.88
CA SER A 34 -2.80 -5.32 6.73
C SER A 34 -2.47 -3.82 6.83
N GLY A 35 -3.48 -2.96 6.99
CA GLY A 35 -3.30 -1.50 7.03
C GLY A 35 -3.41 -0.81 5.66
N PHE A 36 -4.13 -1.40 4.71
CA PHE A 36 -4.42 -0.75 3.43
C PHE A 36 -5.32 0.47 3.63
N PRO A 37 -5.08 1.60 2.92
CA PRO A 37 -5.83 2.83 3.10
C PRO A 37 -7.34 2.66 2.89
N GLU A 38 -8.09 3.20 3.86
CA GLU A 38 -9.54 3.23 3.86
C GLU A 38 -10.09 4.35 2.96
N PRO A 39 -11.33 4.21 2.48
CA PRO A 39 -12.00 5.27 1.72
C PRO A 39 -12.23 6.51 2.60
N ASP A 40 -11.92 7.68 2.06
CA ASP A 40 -12.07 8.94 2.78
C ASP A 40 -13.49 9.50 2.62
N PRO A 41 -14.24 9.74 3.71
CA PRO A 41 -15.62 10.23 3.65
C PRO A 41 -15.73 11.67 3.13
N LEU A 42 -14.70 12.51 3.29
CA LEU A 42 -14.67 13.89 2.82
C LEU A 42 -14.53 13.96 1.29
N PHE A 43 -13.89 12.96 0.68
CA PHE A 43 -13.73 12.86 -0.78
C PHE A 43 -14.74 11.91 -1.43
N GLY A 44 -15.89 11.69 -0.78
CA GLY A 44 -16.99 10.89 -1.32
C GLY A 44 -16.71 9.38 -1.31
N GLY A 45 -16.00 8.90 -0.29
CA GLY A 45 -15.69 7.47 -0.13
C GLY A 45 -14.62 6.97 -1.09
N ARG A 46 -13.71 7.86 -1.53
CA ARG A 46 -12.63 7.52 -2.47
C ARG A 46 -11.33 7.24 -1.74
N ARG A 47 -10.51 6.35 -2.30
CA ARG A 47 -9.19 6.02 -1.74
C ARG A 47 -8.12 6.90 -2.35
N TYR A 48 -7.19 7.35 -1.51
CA TYR A 48 -6.06 8.14 -1.93
C TYR A 48 -5.01 7.25 -2.61
N TRP A 49 -4.84 7.39 -3.93
CA TRP A 49 -3.94 6.56 -4.74
C TRP A 49 -2.50 6.57 -4.23
N PRO A 50 -1.87 7.70 -3.87
CA PRO A 50 -0.50 7.68 -3.38
C PRO A 50 -0.32 6.85 -2.10
N ALA A 51 -1.35 6.74 -1.24
CA ALA A 51 -1.31 5.84 -0.09
C ALA A 51 -1.44 4.38 -0.52
N CYS A 52 -2.31 4.07 -1.49
CA CYS A 52 -2.43 2.72 -2.05
C CYS A 52 -1.11 2.29 -2.71
N GLU A 53 -0.51 3.18 -3.49
CA GLU A 53 0.77 2.99 -4.16
C GLU A 53 1.88 2.72 -3.14
N ALA A 54 2.04 3.59 -2.13
CA ALA A 54 3.04 3.41 -1.07
C ALA A 54 2.86 2.08 -0.30
N PHE A 55 1.62 1.66 -0.06
CA PHE A 55 1.35 0.36 0.56
C PHE A 55 1.81 -0.80 -0.33
N LEU A 56 1.48 -0.77 -1.62
CA LEU A 56 1.87 -1.80 -2.58
C LEU A 56 3.39 -1.81 -2.76
N ASP A 57 4.00 -0.64 -2.90
CA ASP A 57 5.43 -0.43 -2.99
C ASP A 57 6.15 -1.04 -1.77
N ARG A 58 5.62 -0.84 -0.55
CA ARG A 58 6.11 -1.48 0.67
C ARG A 58 5.92 -3.00 0.66
N ARG A 59 4.79 -3.49 0.16
CA ARG A 59 4.49 -4.93 0.07
C ARG A 59 5.44 -5.66 -0.88
N TYR A 60 5.86 -5.01 -1.96
CA TYR A 60 6.76 -5.57 -2.96
C TYR A 60 8.23 -5.16 -2.77
N GLY A 61 8.57 -4.51 -1.65
CA GLY A 61 9.95 -4.16 -1.30
C GLY A 61 10.56 -3.03 -2.13
N LEU A 62 9.72 -2.24 -2.80
CA LEU A 62 10.12 -1.07 -3.57
C LEU A 62 10.29 0.18 -2.71
N THR A 63 9.59 0.28 -1.56
CA THR A 63 9.90 1.35 -0.60
C THR A 63 11.18 0.94 0.12
N PRO A 64 12.23 1.76 0.14
CA PRO A 64 13.29 1.56 1.11
C PRO A 64 12.60 1.58 2.47
N SER A 65 12.69 0.48 3.21
CA SER A 65 12.24 0.47 4.59
C SER A 65 12.97 1.62 5.27
N SER A 66 12.27 2.71 5.54
CA SER A 66 12.70 3.68 6.52
C SER A 66 12.38 3.13 7.92
N ALA A 67 12.42 1.81 8.09
CA ALA A 67 13.01 1.31 9.33
C ALA A 67 14.47 1.78 9.28
N PRO A 68 15.04 2.35 10.36
CA PRO A 68 16.48 2.21 10.51
C PRO A 68 16.76 0.73 10.26
N ALA A 69 17.75 0.41 9.42
CA ALA A 69 18.28 -0.95 9.39
C ALA A 69 18.33 -1.40 10.85
N ALA A 70 17.50 -2.38 11.22
CA ALA A 70 17.64 -3.05 12.48
C ALA A 70 18.99 -3.73 12.33
N ILE A 71 20.03 -2.97 12.69
CA ILE A 71 21.38 -3.42 12.94
C ILE A 71 21.20 -4.69 13.76
N GLY A 72 21.78 -5.75 13.22
CA GLY A 72 21.40 -7.12 13.51
C GLY A 72 21.20 -7.39 15.00
N LEU A 73 20.15 -8.15 15.28
CA LEU A 73 20.33 -9.28 16.18
C LEU A 73 21.42 -10.16 15.56
N ASP A 74 22.68 -9.93 15.92
CA ASP A 74 23.65 -11.01 16.02
C ASP A 74 24.49 -10.75 17.27
N GLY A 75 24.13 -11.46 18.33
CA GLY A 75 24.99 -11.59 19.47
C GLY A 75 26.18 -12.45 19.08
N GLN A 76 27.37 -11.87 19.02
CA GLN A 76 28.58 -12.60 19.38
C GLN A 76 29.64 -11.65 19.95
N GLU A 77 29.98 -11.93 21.20
CA GLU A 77 31.04 -11.28 22.00
C GLU A 77 32.42 -11.66 21.46
N THR A 78 33.35 -10.68 21.34
CA THR A 78 34.82 -10.81 21.09
C THR A 78 35.36 -9.45 20.57
N TRP A 79 36.38 -8.73 21.07
CA TRP A 79 37.47 -8.92 22.05
C TRP A 79 38.01 -7.55 22.53
N SER A 80 38.46 -7.47 23.78
CA SER A 80 39.82 -7.06 24.21
C SER A 80 39.99 -7.29 25.71
#